data_AF-A0A6L3IIR7-F1
#
_entry.id   AF-A0A6L3IIR7-F1
#
_cell.length_a   1.000
_cell.length_b   1.000
_cell.length_c   1.000
_cell.angle_alpha   90.00
_cell.angle_beta   90.00
_cell.angle_gamma   90.00
#
_symmetry.space_group_name_H-M   'P 1'
#
loop_
_entity.id
_entity.type
_entity.pdbx_description
1 polymer ?
#
loop_
_entity_poly.entity_id
_entity_poly.type
_entity_poly.pdbx_seq_one_letter_code
_entity_poly.pdbx_strand_id
1 'polypeptide(L)'
;IDNTEHATRSRIENIVEPLKEELNENRKALQATRREMARLRKAIDTANSCRHHDDCPVLYGMREYSKEQDGGEPEQQPVVKRRQRVKREAGAVDGGDSEIGGEPDDPSGQPP
;
A
#
# COMPACT_ATOMS: atom_id res chain seq x y z
N ILE A 1 22.02 48.89 7.64
CA ILE A 1 20.98 47.86 7.90
C ILE A 1 21.46 46.47 7.43
N ASP A 2 22.44 46.40 6.53
CA ASP A 2 23.07 45.18 5.97
C ASP A 2 23.33 43.97 6.86
N ASN A 3 23.92 44.14 8.05
CA ASN A 3 24.50 43.00 8.78
C ASN A 3 23.49 41.87 9.04
N THR A 4 22.25 42.22 9.39
CA THR A 4 21.18 41.24 9.61
C THR A 4 20.75 40.57 8.30
N GLU A 5 20.65 41.31 7.20
CA GLU A 5 20.30 40.76 5.89
C GLU A 5 21.39 39.81 5.37
N HIS A 6 22.66 40.20 5.49
CA HIS A 6 23.80 39.37 5.12
C HIS A 6 23.86 38.09 5.97
N ALA A 7 23.64 38.19 7.28
CA ALA A 7 23.58 37.02 8.15
C ALA A 7 22.42 36.08 7.80
N THR A 8 21.25 36.62 7.46
CA THR A 8 20.10 35.81 7.01
C THR A 8 20.37 35.15 5.66
N ARG A 9 20.95 35.87 4.69
CA ARG A 9 21.31 35.34 3.37
C ARG A 9 22.32 34.20 3.47
N SER A 10 23.41 34.41 4.23
CA SER A 10 24.42 33.39 4.49
C SER A 10 23.84 32.16 5.20
N ARG A 11 22.84 32.34 6.08
CA ARG A 11 22.12 31.21 6.72
C ARG A 11 21.22 30.45 5.74
N ILE A 12 20.59 31.14 4.79
CA ILE A 12 19.78 30.49 3.75
C ILE A 12 20.68 29.60 2.89
N GLU A 13 21.78 30.17 2.38
CA GLU A 13 22.74 29.48 1.51
C GLU A 13 23.40 28.27 2.20
N ASN A 14 23.91 28.43 3.43
CA ASN A 14 24.71 27.40 4.09
C ASN A 14 23.90 26.37 4.90
N ILE A 15 22.62 26.64 5.19
CA ILE A 15 21.79 25.74 6.03
C ILE A 15 20.47 25.39 5.35
N VAL A 16 19.75 26.36 4.79
CA VAL A 16 18.38 26.11 4.30
C VAL A 16 18.39 25.40 2.95
N GLU A 17 19.25 25.78 2.00
CA GLU A 17 19.30 25.09 0.70
C GLU A 17 19.80 23.62 0.79
N PRO A 18 20.88 23.29 1.53
CA PRO A 18 21.28 21.89 1.71
C PRO A 18 20.17 21.02 2.33
N LEU A 19 19.48 21.52 3.36
CA LEU A 19 18.37 20.79 3.99
C LEU A 19 17.17 20.61 3.06
N LYS A 20 16.89 21.53 2.14
CA LYS A 20 15.87 21.36 1.10
C LYS A 20 16.25 20.27 0.10
N GLU A 21 17.52 20.22 -0.29
CA GLU A 21 18.03 19.18 -1.20
C GLU A 21 17.97 17.79 -0.54
N GLU A 22 18.46 17.64 0.69
CA GLU A 22 18.37 16.40 1.46
C GLU A 22 16.91 15.94 1.66
N LEU A 23 15.99 16.87 1.98
CA LEU A 23 14.56 16.58 2.11
C LEU A 23 13.97 16.06 0.78
N ASN A 24 14.37 16.65 -0.35
CA ASN A 24 13.91 16.25 -1.68
C ASN A 24 14.44 14.86 -2.06
N GLU A 25 15.72 14.57 -1.83
CA GLU A 25 16.27 13.24 -2.08
C GLU A 25 15.67 12.18 -1.15
N ASN A 26 15.44 12.50 0.13
CA ASN A 26 14.72 11.62 1.05
C ASN A 26 13.29 11.34 0.57
N ARG A 27 12.57 12.36 0.07
CA ARG A 27 11.23 12.21 -0.51
C ARG A 27 11.23 11.28 -1.74
N LYS A 28 12.24 11.36 -2.61
CA LYS A 28 12.41 10.44 -3.75
C LYS A 28 12.71 9.02 -3.30
N ALA A 29 13.66 8.85 -2.37
CA ALA A 29 14.04 7.56 -1.81
C ALA A 29 12.83 6.87 -1.15
N LEU A 30 12.10 7.59 -0.30
CA LEU A 30 10.87 7.11 0.32
C LEU A 30 9.79 6.72 -0.71
N GLN A 31 9.67 7.45 -1.82
CA GLN A 31 8.77 7.07 -2.91
C GLN A 31 9.22 5.79 -3.61
N ALA A 32 10.53 5.59 -3.82
CA ALA A 32 11.08 4.37 -4.39
C ALA A 32 10.82 3.16 -3.46
N THR A 33 11.18 3.26 -2.18
CA THR A 33 10.92 2.20 -1.19
C THR A 33 9.42 1.87 -1.06
N ARG A 34 8.53 2.88 -1.09
CA ARG A 34 7.07 2.63 -1.11
C ARG A 34 6.62 1.82 -2.34
N ARG A 35 7.20 2.07 -3.51
CA ARG A 35 6.93 1.30 -4.74
C ARG A 35 7.46 -0.13 -4.63
N GLU A 36 8.62 -0.32 -4.03
CA GLU A 36 9.21 -1.65 -3.80
C GLU A 36 8.41 -2.47 -2.80
N MET A 37 7.99 -1.88 -1.68
CA MET A 37 7.10 -2.53 -0.72
C MET A 37 5.75 -2.91 -1.34
N ALA A 38 5.20 -2.10 -2.26
CA ALA A 38 4.00 -2.46 -3.00
C ALA A 38 4.22 -3.65 -3.96
N ARG A 39 5.37 -3.72 -4.64
CA ARG A 39 5.76 -4.87 -5.48
C ARG A 39 5.94 -6.13 -4.65
N LEU A 40 6.63 -6.04 -3.51
CA LEU A 40 6.87 -7.15 -2.59
C LEU A 40 5.55 -7.72 -2.05
N ARG A 41 4.63 -6.86 -1.58
CA ARG A 41 3.28 -7.26 -1.16
C ARG A 41 2.56 -8.02 -2.27
N LYS A 42 2.51 -7.48 -3.50
CA LYS A 42 1.89 -8.16 -4.64
C LYS A 42 2.53 -9.52 -4.94
N ALA A 43 3.85 -9.66 -4.82
CA ALA A 43 4.54 -10.94 -5.02
C ALA A 43 4.16 -11.97 -3.94
N ILE A 44 4.09 -11.54 -2.67
CA ILE A 44 3.61 -12.36 -1.55
C ILE A 44 2.16 -12.79 -1.77
N ASP A 45 1.26 -11.87 -2.13
CA ASP A 45 -0.15 -12.18 -2.40
C ASP A 45 -0.29 -13.19 -3.56
N THR A 46 0.48 -13.01 -4.63
CA THR A 46 0.50 -13.93 -5.77
C THR A 46 0.96 -15.32 -5.34
N ALA A 47 2.04 -15.42 -4.56
CA ALA A 47 2.55 -16.69 -4.05
C ALA A 47 1.55 -17.36 -3.10
N ASN A 48 0.93 -16.61 -2.17
CA ASN A 48 -0.12 -17.09 -1.28
C ASN A 48 -1.36 -17.61 -2.04
N SER A 49 -1.68 -17.04 -3.21
CA SER A 49 -2.78 -17.51 -4.08
C SER A 49 -2.42 -18.73 -4.95
N CYS A 50 -1.20 -19.23 -4.88
CA CYS A 50 -0.75 -20.36 -5.69
C CYS A 50 -1.50 -21.66 -5.31
N ARG A 51 -1.89 -22.46 -6.30
CA ARG A 51 -2.53 -23.78 -6.09
C ARG A 51 -1.69 -24.73 -5.22
N HIS A 52 -0.37 -24.55 -5.19
CA HIS A 52 0.58 -25.36 -4.42
C HIS A 52 1.16 -24.58 -3.22
N HIS A 53 0.45 -23.57 -2.70
CA HIS A 53 0.97 -22.70 -1.65
C HIS A 53 1.35 -23.44 -0.35
N ASP A 54 0.65 -24.54 -0.02
CA ASP A 54 0.86 -25.33 1.18
C ASP A 54 2.27 -25.96 1.23
N ASP A 55 2.77 -26.42 0.08
CA ASP A 55 4.07 -27.07 -0.09
C ASP A 55 5.14 -26.15 -0.73
N CYS A 56 4.89 -24.84 -0.79
CA CYS A 56 5.79 -23.90 -1.48
C CYS A 56 7.03 -23.57 -0.63
N PRO A 57 8.26 -23.98 -1.02
CA PRO A 57 9.45 -23.77 -0.19
C PRO A 57 9.82 -22.30 -0.01
N VAL A 58 9.45 -21.44 -0.96
CA VAL A 58 9.68 -19.98 -0.88
C VAL A 58 8.76 -19.33 0.16
N LEU A 59 7.48 -19.72 0.20
CA LEU A 59 6.54 -19.26 1.24
C LEU A 59 6.94 -19.78 2.62
N TYR A 60 7.39 -21.03 2.69
CA TYR A 60 7.88 -21.64 3.92
C TYR A 60 9.04 -20.83 4.50
N GLY A 61 10.10 -20.57 3.71
CA GLY A 61 11.24 -19.75 4.13
C GLY A 61 10.86 -18.33 4.54
N MET A 62 10.02 -17.63 3.75
CA MET A 62 9.54 -16.28 4.13
C MET A 62 8.76 -16.28 5.47
N ARG A 63 8.06 -17.36 5.80
CA ARG A 63 7.35 -17.51 7.08
C ARG A 63 8.31 -17.74 8.25
N GLU A 64 9.42 -18.44 8.05
CA GLU A 64 10.46 -18.64 9.08
C GLU A 64 11.14 -17.31 9.44
N TYR A 65 11.68 -16.59 8.45
CA TYR A 65 12.30 -15.27 8.65
C TYR A 65 11.38 -14.25 9.36
N SER A 66 10.06 -14.41 9.19
CA SER A 66 9.07 -13.57 9.87
C SER A 66 8.97 -13.91 11.37
N LYS A 67 8.94 -15.19 11.73
CA LYS A 67 8.86 -15.65 13.13
C LYS A 67 10.11 -15.28 13.94
N GLU A 68 11.28 -15.31 13.30
CA GLU A 68 12.55 -14.96 13.95
C GLU A 68 12.61 -13.47 14.34
N GLN A 69 11.88 -12.60 13.63
CA GLN A 69 11.75 -11.17 13.97
C GLN A 69 10.60 -10.89 14.95
N ASP A 70 9.56 -11.74 14.96
CA ASP A 70 8.35 -11.61 15.80
C ASP A 70 8.55 -12.12 17.25
N GLY A 71 9.68 -12.78 17.54
CA GLY A 71 9.99 -13.40 18.85
C GLY A 71 10.19 -12.45 20.05
N GLY A 72 9.75 -11.19 19.96
CA GLY A 72 9.82 -10.17 21.01
C GLY A 72 8.43 -9.85 21.59
N GLU A 73 7.90 -10.76 22.39
CA GLU A 73 6.55 -10.76 23.01
C GLU A 73 6.56 -10.20 24.46
N PRO A 74 5.41 -9.92 25.14
CA PRO A 74 4.02 -10.32 24.82
C PRO A 74 2.90 -9.24 24.98
N GLU A 75 1.76 -9.44 24.29
CA GLU A 75 0.43 -9.76 24.91
C GLU A 75 -0.83 -9.45 24.05
N GLN A 76 -1.59 -10.52 23.82
CA GLN A 76 -3.05 -10.63 23.95
C GLN A 76 -3.99 -9.60 23.25
N GLN A 77 -4.53 -10.01 22.09
CA GLN A 77 -5.91 -9.66 21.70
C GLN A 77 -6.74 -10.94 21.43
N PRO A 78 -7.94 -11.10 22.02
CA PRO A 78 -8.70 -12.34 21.90
C PRO A 78 -9.42 -12.43 20.55
N VAL A 79 -8.82 -13.16 19.60
CA VAL A 79 -9.47 -13.48 18.31
C VAL A 79 -10.66 -14.40 18.56
N VAL A 80 -11.87 -13.84 18.54
CA VAL A 80 -13.13 -14.57 18.70
C VAL A 80 -13.31 -15.61 17.60
N LYS A 81 -13.24 -16.90 17.96
CA LYS A 81 -13.47 -18.05 17.05
C LYS A 81 -14.91 -18.10 16.54
N ARG A 82 -15.26 -17.30 15.53
CA ARG A 82 -16.57 -17.35 14.85
C ARG A 82 -16.62 -18.46 13.78
N ARG A 83 -16.93 -19.66 14.29
CA ARG A 83 -17.76 -20.73 13.69
C ARG A 83 -17.66 -20.96 12.16
N GLN A 84 -17.19 -22.16 11.80
CA GLN A 84 -17.42 -22.79 10.49
C GLN A 84 -18.90 -22.69 10.07
N ARG A 85 -19.17 -22.37 8.78
CA ARG A 85 -20.51 -22.58 8.20
C ARG A 85 -20.50 -22.88 6.70
N VAL A 86 -20.77 -24.15 6.40
CA VAL A 86 -21.53 -24.68 5.24
C VAL A 86 -20.89 -24.62 3.84
N LYS A 87 -20.68 -25.83 3.32
CA LYS A 87 -20.51 -26.22 1.90
C LYS A 87 -21.57 -25.56 1.01
N ARG A 88 -21.16 -24.78 0.00
CA ARG A 88 -22.07 -24.31 -1.07
C ARG A 88 -22.07 -25.31 -2.23
N GLU A 89 -23.17 -26.03 -2.36
CA GLU A 89 -23.61 -26.65 -3.62
C GLU A 89 -25.01 -26.12 -3.91
N ALA A 90 -25.17 -25.38 -5.00
CA ALA A 90 -26.45 -25.08 -5.65
C ALA A 90 -26.19 -24.37 -6.97
N GLY A 91 -26.62 -24.98 -8.08
CA GLY A 91 -27.11 -24.21 -9.22
C GLY A 91 -28.60 -23.89 -9.02
N ALA A 92 -29.28 -23.59 -10.12
CA ALA A 92 -30.67 -23.12 -10.24
C ALA A 92 -30.86 -21.59 -10.16
N VAL A 93 -31.64 -21.13 -11.14
CA VAL A 93 -32.04 -19.76 -11.44
C VAL A 93 -33.17 -19.28 -10.51
N ASP A 94 -33.33 -17.96 -10.32
CA ASP A 94 -34.39 -17.17 -10.98
C ASP A 94 -34.51 -15.73 -10.42
N GLY A 95 -34.97 -14.80 -11.28
CA GLY A 95 -35.65 -13.51 -11.02
C GLY A 95 -35.22 -12.55 -9.88
N GLY A 96 -34.96 -11.28 -10.20
CA GLY A 96 -34.87 -10.23 -9.16
C GLY A 96 -34.32 -8.86 -9.61
N ASP A 97 -35.11 -8.14 -10.40
CA ASP A 97 -35.00 -6.71 -10.77
C ASP A 97 -34.34 -5.75 -9.75
N SER A 98 -33.49 -4.84 -10.25
CA SER A 98 -33.40 -3.42 -9.83
C SER A 98 -32.49 -2.61 -10.77
N GLU A 99 -33.07 -1.74 -11.58
CA GLU A 99 -32.37 -0.84 -12.50
C GLU A 99 -31.71 0.37 -11.81
N ILE A 100 -30.44 0.61 -12.12
CA ILE A 100 -29.72 1.91 -12.05
C ILE A 100 -28.42 1.71 -12.86
N GLY A 101 -28.13 2.43 -13.94
CA GLY A 101 -28.70 3.67 -14.45
C GLY A 101 -27.51 4.41 -15.08
N GLY A 102 -27.19 4.07 -16.33
CA GLY A 102 -25.94 4.49 -16.98
C GLY A 102 -25.93 5.97 -17.35
N GLU A 103 -24.81 6.62 -17.10
CA GLU A 103 -24.50 7.99 -17.55
C GLU A 103 -23.99 7.94 -19.01
N PRO A 104 -24.61 8.66 -19.96
CA PRO A 104 -24.08 8.83 -21.31
C PRO A 104 -23.32 10.17 -21.44
N ASP A 105 -22.07 10.11 -21.89
CA ASP A 105 -21.31 11.28 -22.35
C ASP A 105 -22.03 11.97 -23.52
N ASP A 106 -22.20 13.30 -23.45
CA ASP A 106 -22.70 14.14 -24.57
C ASP A 106 -21.61 15.13 -25.03
N PRO A 107 -21.13 15.03 -26.29
CA PRO A 107 -20.09 15.93 -26.79
C PRO A 107 -20.61 17.01 -27.77
N SER A 108 -20.13 18.24 -27.55
CA SER A 108 -20.02 19.38 -28.51
C SER A 108 -21.17 20.40 -28.55
N GLY A 109 -20.84 21.70 -28.47
CA GLY A 109 -21.78 22.78 -28.82
C GLY A 109 -21.45 24.20 -28.32
N GLN A 110 -20.53 24.89 -28.99
CA GLN A 110 -20.25 26.34 -28.89
C GLN A 110 -20.09 26.88 -30.35
N PRO A 111 -20.20 28.18 -30.69
CA PRO A 111 -20.79 29.33 -29.98
C PRO A 111 -22.25 29.51 -30.47
N PRO A 112 -22.87 30.70 -30.72
CA PRO A 112 -22.36 32.09 -30.72
C PRO A 112 -22.05 32.66 -29.32
#